data_AF-A0A257VCV5-F1
#
_entry.id   AF-A0A257VCV5-F1
#
_cell.length_a   1.000
_cell.length_b   1.000
_cell.length_c   1.000
_cell.angle_alpha   90.00
_cell.angle_beta   90.00
_cell.angle_gamma   90.00
#
_symmetry.space_group_name_H-M   'P 1'
#
loop_
_entity.id
_entity.type
_entity.pdbx_description
1 polymer ?
#
loop_
_entity_poly.entity_id
_entity_poly.type
_entity_poly.pdbx_seq_one_letter_code
_entity_poly.pdbx_strand_id
1 'polypeptide(L)'
;MGEELNYFNYFTEVEDHFQKARGTSLFLMSPIDWALVETWKASGVPLEAVLRGIDDAFSRKRPKFQQVNSLSYCSQAIKKAAEDMARNRPAKVAPTNEDSLPQDRL
;
A
#
# COMPACT_ATOMS: atom_id res chain seq x y z
N MET A 1 0.26 -12.31 -15.91
CA MET A 1 -1.14 -11.83 -16.02
C MET A 1 -1.81 -11.93 -14.64
N GLY A 2 -1.35 -11.15 -13.66
CA GLY A 2 -1.83 -11.22 -12.26
C GLY A 2 -2.11 -9.85 -11.64
N GLU A 3 -2.37 -8.84 -12.48
CA GLU A 3 -2.28 -7.42 -12.12
C GLU A 3 -3.66 -6.80 -11.90
N GLU A 4 -4.71 -7.47 -12.39
CA GLU A 4 -6.10 -6.99 -12.35
C GLU A 4 -6.76 -7.24 -10.98
N LEU A 5 -6.38 -8.32 -10.27
CA LEU A 5 -6.82 -8.60 -8.90
C LEU A 5 -6.31 -7.56 -7.88
N ASN A 6 -5.25 -6.80 -8.21
CA ASN A 6 -4.69 -5.78 -7.31
C ASN A 6 -5.44 -4.43 -7.39
N TYR A 7 -6.20 -4.17 -8.47
CA TYR A 7 -6.73 -2.82 -8.71
C TYR A 7 -7.86 -2.45 -7.77
N PHE A 8 -8.89 -3.29 -7.65
CA PHE A 8 -10.02 -3.10 -6.72
C PHE A 8 -9.58 -3.33 -5.27
N ASN A 9 -8.72 -4.33 -5.05
CA ASN A 9 -8.19 -4.64 -3.72
C ASN A 9 -7.44 -3.45 -3.13
N TYR A 10 -6.65 -2.70 -3.91
CA TYR A 10 -5.87 -1.59 -3.34
C TYR A 10 -6.73 -0.55 -2.61
N PHE A 11 -7.82 -0.11 -3.23
CA PHE A 11 -8.68 0.94 -2.65
C PHE A 11 -9.52 0.41 -1.49
N THR A 12 -10.13 -0.77 -1.67
CA THR A 12 -10.99 -1.39 -0.66
C THR A 12 -10.21 -1.82 0.58
N GLU A 13 -9.02 -2.41 0.42
CA GLU A 13 -8.17 -2.81 1.54
C GLU A 13 -7.68 -1.59 2.34
N VAL A 14 -7.29 -0.51 1.67
CA VAL A 14 -6.91 0.74 2.36
C VAL A 14 -8.07 1.32 3.16
N GLU A 15 -9.28 1.32 2.61
CA GLU A 15 -10.46 1.79 3.33
C GLU A 15 -10.79 0.92 4.53
N ASP A 16 -10.92 -0.39 4.33
CA ASP A 16 -11.26 -1.34 5.39
C ASP A 16 -10.25 -1.29 6.54
N HIS A 17 -8.97 -1.25 6.20
CA HIS A 17 -7.90 -1.13 7.19
C HIS A 17 -7.93 0.20 7.94
N PHE A 18 -8.20 1.31 7.26
CA PHE A 18 -8.34 2.62 7.91
C PHE A 18 -9.55 2.67 8.84
N GLN A 19 -10.69 2.07 8.46
CA GLN A 19 -11.87 1.98 9.32
C GLN A 19 -11.58 1.15 10.58
N LYS A 20 -10.92 -0.01 10.43
CA LYS A 20 -10.48 -0.85 11.55
C LYS A 20 -9.55 -0.10 12.49
N ALA A 21 -8.55 0.61 11.96
CA ALA A 21 -7.59 1.38 12.76
C ALA A 21 -8.27 2.51 13.58
N ARG A 22 -9.34 3.13 13.04
CA ARG A 22 -10.15 4.12 13.77
C ARG A 22 -11.11 3.52 14.80
N GLY A 23 -11.39 2.22 14.71
CA GLY A 23 -12.40 1.55 15.55
C GLY A 23 -13.84 1.98 15.24
N THR A 24 -14.10 2.55 14.05
CA THR A 24 -15.46 2.91 13.61
C THR A 24 -15.61 2.85 12.09
N SER A 25 -16.72 2.24 11.65
CA SER A 25 -17.19 2.21 10.26
C SER A 25 -18.28 3.26 9.99
N LEU A 26 -18.60 4.12 10.95
CA LEU A 26 -19.68 5.10 10.82
C LEU A 26 -19.40 6.22 9.80
N PHE A 27 -18.13 6.44 9.46
CA PHE A 27 -17.72 7.45 8.48
C PHE A 27 -16.87 6.82 7.38
N LEU A 28 -17.33 6.90 6.14
CA LEU A 28 -16.55 6.50 4.97
C LEU A 28 -15.33 7.40 4.77
N MET A 29 -14.42 6.98 3.91
CA MET A 29 -13.28 7.78 3.51
C MET A 29 -13.72 9.05 2.76
N SER A 30 -13.10 10.21 3.06
CA SER A 30 -13.49 11.48 2.43
C SER A 30 -13.08 11.53 0.95
N PRO A 31 -13.75 12.31 0.08
CA PRO A 31 -13.35 12.45 -1.33
C PRO A 31 -11.89 12.90 -1.53
N ILE A 32 -11.37 13.73 -0.64
CA ILE A 32 -9.97 14.18 -0.67
C ILE A 32 -9.02 13.02 -0.36
N ASP A 33 -9.39 12.15 0.58
CA ASP A 33 -8.60 10.97 0.92
C ASP A 33 -8.60 9.97 -0.24
N TRP A 34 -9.69 9.82 -0.99
CA TRP A 34 -9.70 8.99 -2.20
C TRP A 34 -8.72 9.48 -3.26
N ALA A 35 -8.68 10.80 -3.52
CA ALA A 35 -7.69 11.39 -4.42
C ALA A 35 -6.24 11.18 -3.91
N LEU A 36 -6.04 11.17 -2.60
CA LEU A 36 -4.75 10.88 -1.99
C LEU A 36 -4.32 9.41 -2.22
N VAL A 37 -5.24 8.45 -2.04
CA VAL A 37 -4.99 7.03 -2.32
C VAL A 37 -4.71 6.80 -3.80
N GLU A 38 -5.43 7.48 -4.69
CA GLU A 38 -5.17 7.45 -6.13
C GLU A 38 -3.75 7.94 -6.46
N THR A 39 -3.30 9.01 -5.80
CA THR A 39 -1.93 9.54 -5.95
C THR A 39 -0.87 8.52 -5.51
N TRP A 40 -1.09 7.81 -4.40
CA TRP A 40 -0.18 6.74 -3.95
C TRP A 40 -0.12 5.58 -4.92
N LYS A 41 -1.28 5.17 -5.44
CA LYS A 41 -1.36 4.11 -6.45
C LYS A 41 -0.64 4.50 -7.75
N ALA A 42 -0.88 5.72 -8.25
CA ALA A 42 -0.24 6.23 -9.46
C ALA A 42 1.29 6.39 -9.32
N SER A 43 1.77 6.67 -8.10
CA SER A 43 3.21 6.73 -7.79
C SER A 43 3.85 5.37 -7.50
N GLY A 44 3.09 4.28 -7.57
CA GLY A 44 3.60 2.92 -7.40
C GLY A 44 3.86 2.52 -5.94
N VAL A 45 3.22 3.18 -4.98
CA VAL A 45 3.31 2.81 -3.56
C VAL A 45 2.60 1.46 -3.35
N PRO A 46 3.30 0.42 -2.86
CA PRO A 46 2.69 -0.90 -2.66
C PRO A 46 1.65 -0.87 -1.54
N LEU A 47 0.61 -1.71 -1.65
CA LEU A 47 -0.48 -1.79 -0.67
C LEU A 47 0.05 -2.00 0.75
N GLU A 48 0.97 -2.94 0.92
CA GLU A 48 1.64 -3.26 2.19
C GLU A 48 2.27 -2.02 2.87
N ALA A 49 2.85 -1.09 2.08
CA ALA A 49 3.41 0.14 2.64
C ALA A 49 2.31 1.06 3.18
N VAL A 50 1.17 1.10 2.51
CA VAL A 50 0.01 1.89 2.95
C VAL A 50 -0.58 1.33 4.23
N LEU A 51 -0.84 0.02 4.27
CA LEU A 51 -1.39 -0.66 5.45
C LEU A 51 -0.47 -0.48 6.68
N ARG A 52 0.83 -0.75 6.51
CA ARG A 52 1.83 -0.54 7.57
C ARG A 52 1.90 0.92 8.01
N GLY A 53 1.84 1.86 7.07
CA GLY A 53 1.84 3.29 7.39
C GLY A 53 0.61 3.72 8.20
N ILE A 54 -0.55 3.11 7.95
CA ILE A 54 -1.76 3.32 8.77
C ILE A 54 -1.51 2.80 10.20
N ASP A 55 -1.02 1.58 10.37
CA ASP A 55 -0.72 1.04 11.70
C ASP A 55 0.31 1.88 12.46
N ASP A 56 1.39 2.29 11.79
CA ASP A 56 2.44 3.13 12.36
C ASP A 56 1.93 4.52 12.75
N ALA A 57 0.92 5.04 12.06
CA ALA A 57 0.29 6.31 12.41
C ALA A 57 -0.63 6.17 13.63
N PHE A 58 -1.35 5.06 13.75
CA PHE A 58 -2.31 4.82 14.84
C PHE A 58 -1.66 4.24 16.11
N SER A 59 -0.50 3.58 16.01
CA SER A 59 0.26 3.08 17.16
C SER A 59 0.86 4.19 18.03
N ARG A 60 1.04 5.40 17.49
CA ARG A 60 1.57 6.55 18.23
C ARG A 60 0.54 7.00 19.27
N LYS A 61 0.98 7.22 20.52
CA LYS A 61 0.12 7.72 21.62
C LYS A 61 -0.63 8.99 21.17
N ARG A 62 -1.94 8.86 20.99
CA ARG A 62 -2.81 9.99 20.63
C ARG A 62 -3.30 10.73 21.88
N PRO A 63 -3.53 12.06 21.79
CA PRO A 63 -4.34 12.75 22.77
C PRO A 63 -5.73 12.11 22.81
N LYS A 64 -6.28 11.87 24.02
CA LYS A 64 -7.56 11.16 24.23
C LYS A 64 -8.77 11.76 23.49
N PHE A 65 -8.65 12.96 22.94
CA PHE A 65 -9.73 13.69 22.27
C PHE A 65 -9.50 13.88 20.75
N GLN A 66 -8.39 13.39 20.19
CA GLN A 66 -8.11 13.59 18.77
C GLN A 66 -8.65 12.41 17.94
N GLN A 67 -9.86 12.58 17.41
CA GLN A 67 -10.36 11.71 16.36
C GLN A 67 -9.58 11.96 15.07
N VAL A 68 -9.22 10.89 14.36
CA VAL A 68 -8.58 10.98 13.05
C VAL A 68 -9.58 10.60 12.00
N ASN A 69 -10.04 11.63 11.28
CA ASN A 69 -11.09 11.52 10.29
C ASN A 69 -10.57 11.51 8.85
N SER A 70 -9.26 11.68 8.63
CA SER A 70 -8.63 11.74 7.31
C SER A 70 -7.34 10.92 7.23
N LEU A 71 -7.13 10.26 6.09
CA LEU A 71 -5.91 9.52 5.74
C LEU A 71 -4.69 10.43 5.59
N SER A 72 -4.90 11.73 5.37
CA SER A 72 -3.82 12.72 5.37
C SER A 72 -2.97 12.66 6.65
N TYR A 73 -3.56 12.28 7.78
CA TYR A 73 -2.85 12.01 9.04
C TYR A 73 -1.76 10.93 8.90
N CYS A 74 -2.01 9.89 8.08
CA CYS A 74 -1.11 8.75 7.91
C CYS A 74 -0.06 8.98 6.82
N SER A 75 -0.20 10.03 5.99
CA SER A 75 0.62 10.28 4.80
C SER A 75 2.13 10.21 5.05
N GLN A 76 2.62 10.80 6.14
CA GLN A 76 4.04 10.78 6.48
C GLN A 76 4.53 9.38 6.87
N ALA A 77 3.72 8.63 7.61
CA ALA A 77 4.05 7.27 8.01
C ALA A 77 4.07 6.32 6.80
N ILE A 78 3.09 6.48 5.89
CA ILE A 78 3.01 5.73 4.64
C ILE A 78 4.20 6.02 3.74
N LYS A 79 4.57 7.29 3.58
CA LYS A 79 5.76 7.67 2.80
C LYS A 79 7.02 7.00 3.35
N LYS A 80 7.21 7.02 4.67
CA LYS A 80 8.33 6.35 5.33
C LYS A 80 8.31 4.83 5.09
N ALA A 81 7.16 4.19 5.26
CA ALA A 81 7.01 2.75 5.03
C ALA A 81 7.35 2.38 3.57
N ALA A 82 6.92 3.20 2.61
CA ALA A 82 7.23 3.01 1.19
C ALA A 82 8.73 3.15 0.90
N GLU A 83 9.39 4.16 1.47
CA GLU A 83 10.84 4.35 1.36
C GLU A 83 11.63 3.19 1.99
N ASP A 84 11.21 2.72 3.17
CA ASP A 84 11.83 1.59 3.86
C ASP A 84 11.70 0.29 3.04
N MET A 85 10.54 0.05 2.44
CA MET A 85 10.32 -1.11 1.55
C MET A 85 11.13 -1.01 0.26
N ALA A 86 11.25 0.18 -0.32
CA ALA A 86 12.07 0.40 -1.51
C ALA A 86 13.55 0.14 -1.21
N ARG A 87 14.04 0.53 -0.03
CA ARG A 87 15.42 0.29 0.43
C ARG A 87 15.69 -1.18 0.70
N ASN A 88 14.71 -1.92 1.21
CA ASN A 88 14.87 -3.31 1.62
C ASN A 88 14.49 -4.33 0.53
N ARG A 89 14.23 -3.89 -0.71
CA ARG A 89 13.90 -4.78 -1.82
C ARG A 89 15.17 -5.49 -2.29
N PRO A 90 15.28 -6.84 -2.14
CA PRO A 90 16.37 -7.56 -2.81
C PRO A 90 16.24 -7.34 -4.31
N ALA A 91 17.35 -7.10 -4.99
CA ALA A 91 17.38 -6.92 -6.44
C ALA A 91 16.62 -8.09 -7.09
N LYS A 92 15.63 -7.76 -7.93
CA LYS A 92 14.83 -8.72 -8.67
C LYS A 92 15.79 -9.70 -9.37
N VAL A 93 15.84 -10.96 -8.92
CA VAL A 93 16.61 -12.00 -9.60
C VAL A 93 16.05 -12.07 -11.02
N ALA A 94 16.87 -11.74 -12.01
CA ALA A 94 16.50 -11.79 -13.41
C ALA A 94 16.15 -13.25 -13.76
N PRO A 95 15.12 -13.51 -14.59
CA PRO A 95 14.90 -14.85 -15.10
C PRO A 95 16.14 -15.25 -15.90
N THR A 96 16.82 -16.31 -15.45
CA THR A 96 17.87 -16.97 -16.21
C THR A 96 17.22 -17.54 -17.47
N ASN A 97 17.68 -17.06 -18.63
CA ASN A 97 17.32 -17.62 -19.92
C ASN A 97 17.92 -19.04 -20.01
N GLU A 98 17.18 -20.04 -19.53
CA GLU A 98 17.46 -21.46 -19.73
C GLU A 98 16.32 -22.08 -20.55
N ASP A 99 16.15 -21.57 -21.77
CA ASP A 99 15.50 -22.36 -22.82
C ASP A 99 16.18 -22.07 -24.15
N SER A 100 17.35 -22.67 -24.32
CA SER A 100 17.95 -22.89 -25.63
C SER A 100 18.28 -24.37 -25.69
N LEU A 101 17.26 -25.20 -25.93
CA LEU A 101 17.50 -26.58 -26.33
C LEU A 101 18.19 -26.60 -27.71
N PRO A 102 19.25 -27.39 -27.89
CA PRO A 102 19.91 -27.56 -29.17
C PRO A 102 18.95 -28.21 -30.17
N GLN A 103 18.81 -27.60 -31.35
CA GLN A 103 18.14 -28.23 -32.48
C GLN A 103 19.04 -29.35 -32.99
N ASP A 104 18.80 -30.56 -32.49
CA ASP A 104 19.46 -31.77 -32.96
C ASP A 104 19.06 -32.07 -34.40
N ARG A 105 20.11 -32.35 -35.18
CA ARG A 105 20.13 -32.82 -36.56
C ARG A 105 19.25 -34.07 -36.75
N LEU A 106 18.36 -34.04 -37.73
CA LEU A 106 18.37 -34.94 -38.91
C LEU A 106 17.42 -34.42 -40.00
#